data_AF-A0A661DQF7-F1
#
_entry.id   AF-A0A661DQF7-F1
#
_cell.length_a   1.000
_cell.length_b   1.000
_cell.length_c   1.000
_cell.angle_alpha   90.00
_cell.angle_beta   90.00
_cell.angle_gamma   90.00
#
_symmetry.space_group_name_H-M   'P 1'
#
loop_
_entity.id
_entity.type
_entity.pdbx_description
1 polymer ?
#
loop_
_entity_poly.entity_id
_entity_poly.type
_entity_poly.pdbx_seq_one_letter_code
_entity_poly.pdbx_strand_id
1 'polypeptide(L)'
;MAVYAIGDVQGCFDELLKLLDLVHFDPKHDQIWLAGDLVNRGPKSAEVIRFARKMGKKRVKVVLGNHDLHLLATAAGVNEHQHRMDTMDSVLDADDRDELITWLRHQPLFYHDSDLKFSMVHAGLPPQWTIKKARKKAKEVEAILQSDNWQDFFKHMYGNQPDIWSKKLTGWDRLRYITNCFTRLRYCHED
;
A
#
# COMPACT_ATOMS: atom_id res chain seq x y z
N MET A 1 1.83 -23.01 -11.61
CA MET A 1 1.91 -21.60 -11.19
C MET A 1 1.18 -21.49 -9.88
N ALA A 2 1.93 -21.34 -8.79
CA ALA A 2 1.38 -21.01 -7.48
C ALA A 2 1.31 -19.48 -7.30
N VAL A 3 0.39 -19.05 -6.42
CA VAL A 3 0.28 -17.66 -5.98
C VAL A 3 0.41 -17.64 -4.46
N TYR A 4 1.42 -16.92 -3.96
CA TYR A 4 1.68 -16.77 -2.54
C TYR A 4 1.24 -15.38 -2.08
N ALA A 5 0.24 -15.30 -1.20
CA ALA A 5 -0.13 -14.06 -0.54
C ALA A 5 0.66 -13.92 0.77
N ILE A 6 1.45 -12.87 0.89
CA ILE A 6 2.32 -12.56 2.02
C ILE A 6 1.81 -11.27 2.66
N GLY A 7 1.66 -11.31 3.99
CA GLY A 7 1.26 -10.17 4.80
C GLY A 7 2.35 -9.10 4.90
N ASP A 8 2.20 -8.22 5.89
CA ASP A 8 3.07 -7.10 6.18
C ASP A 8 4.54 -7.52 6.26
N VAL A 9 5.37 -6.99 5.36
CA VAL A 9 6.81 -7.31 5.30
C VAL A 9 7.60 -6.40 6.22
N GLN A 10 7.22 -5.12 6.29
CA GLN A 10 7.76 -4.13 7.23
C GLN A 10 9.29 -4.09 7.26
N GLY A 11 9.94 -4.01 6.09
CA GLY A 11 11.39 -3.95 5.98
C GLY A 11 12.15 -5.21 6.42
N CYS A 12 11.46 -6.32 6.71
CA CYS A 12 12.05 -7.63 7.04
C CYS A 12 12.47 -8.38 5.76
N PHE A 13 13.40 -7.79 5.00
CA PHE A 13 13.80 -8.33 3.70
C PHE A 13 14.44 -9.72 3.79
N ASP A 14 15.26 -9.97 4.82
CA ASP A 14 15.93 -11.25 4.98
C ASP A 14 14.92 -12.37 5.30
N GLU A 15 13.92 -12.07 6.12
CA GLU A 15 12.81 -12.96 6.45
C GLU A 15 11.95 -13.24 5.22
N LEU A 16 11.69 -12.23 4.39
CA LEU A 16 11.00 -12.42 3.11
C LEU A 16 11.77 -13.41 2.23
N LEU A 17 13.09 -13.26 2.07
CA LEU A 17 13.89 -14.20 1.29
C LEU A 17 13.88 -15.61 1.88
N LYS A 18 14.00 -15.75 3.21
CA LYS A 18 13.91 -17.04 3.90
C LYS A 18 12.54 -17.70 3.69
N LEU A 19 11.45 -16.93 3.74
CA LEU A 19 10.10 -17.44 3.48
C LEU A 19 9.97 -17.95 2.04
N LEU A 20 10.49 -17.19 1.07
CA LEU A 20 10.45 -17.58 -0.34
C LEU A 20 11.27 -18.84 -0.62
N ASP A 21 12.41 -19.00 0.03
CA ASP A 21 13.22 -20.22 -0.03
C ASP A 21 12.48 -21.43 0.57
N LEU A 22 11.85 -21.24 1.74
CA LEU A 22 11.09 -22.28 2.44
C LEU A 22 9.92 -22.82 1.60
N VAL A 23 9.24 -21.96 0.84
CA VAL A 23 8.15 -22.38 -0.05
C VAL A 23 8.61 -22.76 -1.45
N HIS A 24 9.93 -22.81 -1.68
CA HIS A 24 10.56 -23.10 -2.97
C HIS A 24 10.01 -22.24 -4.12
N PHE A 25 9.85 -20.94 -3.87
CA PHE A 25 9.30 -19.99 -4.84
C PHE A 25 10.14 -19.94 -6.13
N ASP A 26 9.51 -20.20 -7.27
CA ASP A 26 10.16 -20.06 -8.58
C ASP A 26 9.71 -18.78 -9.30
N PRO A 27 10.58 -17.76 -9.44
CA PRO A 27 10.24 -16.51 -10.12
C PRO A 27 9.89 -16.68 -11.61
N LYS A 28 10.22 -17.82 -12.23
CA LYS A 28 9.86 -18.14 -13.62
C LYS A 28 8.41 -18.64 -13.75
N HIS A 29 7.85 -19.23 -12.70
CA HIS A 29 6.56 -19.91 -12.77
C HIS A 29 5.52 -19.32 -11.83
N ASP A 30 5.92 -18.80 -10.68
CA ASP A 30 5.03 -18.41 -9.60
C ASP A 30 4.82 -16.89 -9.51
N GLN A 31 3.94 -16.48 -8.60
CA GLN A 31 3.67 -15.09 -8.26
C GLN A 31 3.60 -14.88 -6.76
N ILE A 32 3.94 -13.65 -6.33
CA ILE A 32 3.81 -13.17 -4.97
C ILE A 32 2.80 -12.02 -4.97
N TRP A 33 1.91 -12.03 -3.99
CA TRP A 33 1.00 -10.94 -3.67
C TRP A 33 1.40 -10.39 -2.31
N LEU A 34 1.84 -9.13 -2.25
CA LEU A 34 2.23 -8.45 -1.02
C LEU A 34 1.07 -7.57 -0.54
N ALA A 35 0.60 -7.81 0.68
CA ALA A 35 -0.59 -7.17 1.26
C ALA A 35 -0.35 -5.72 1.75
N GLY A 36 0.71 -5.05 1.31
CA GLY A 36 1.09 -3.72 1.76
C GLY A 36 1.98 -3.75 3.00
N ASP A 37 2.26 -2.55 3.52
CA ASP A 37 3.22 -2.33 4.60
C ASP A 37 4.55 -3.02 4.27
N LEU A 38 5.10 -2.69 3.10
CA LEU A 38 6.40 -3.16 2.64
C LEU A 38 7.53 -2.59 3.49
N VAL A 39 7.30 -1.38 4.01
CA VAL A 39 8.29 -0.54 4.68
C VAL A 39 7.96 -0.32 6.14
N ASN A 40 8.89 0.34 6.83
CA ASN A 40 8.83 0.73 8.23
C ASN A 40 9.00 -0.45 9.19
N ARG A 41 9.30 -0.18 10.48
CA ARG A 41 9.69 -1.12 11.55
C ARG A 41 11.03 -1.85 11.34
N GLY A 42 11.21 -2.52 10.22
CA GLY A 42 12.42 -3.25 9.87
C GLY A 42 13.47 -2.38 9.17
N PRO A 43 14.75 -2.81 9.16
CA PRO A 43 15.85 -1.97 8.69
C PRO A 43 16.00 -1.92 7.16
N LYS A 44 15.43 -2.87 6.40
CA LYS A 44 15.71 -3.08 4.98
C LYS A 44 14.53 -2.72 4.07
N SER A 45 13.88 -1.58 4.34
CA SER A 45 12.69 -1.13 3.60
C SER A 45 13.00 -0.89 2.11
N ALA A 46 14.15 -0.30 1.79
CA ALA A 46 14.55 -0.07 0.40
C ALA A 46 14.79 -1.37 -0.37
N GLU A 47 15.37 -2.39 0.25
CA GLU A 47 15.59 -3.70 -0.35
C GLU A 47 14.28 -4.40 -0.70
N VAL A 48 13.26 -4.30 0.17
CA VAL A 48 11.91 -4.83 -0.12
C VAL A 48 11.32 -4.16 -1.36
N ILE A 49 11.39 -2.82 -1.46
CA ILE A 49 10.90 -2.08 -2.63
C ILE A 49 11.70 -2.48 -3.89
N ARG A 50 13.02 -2.49 -3.82
CA ARG A 50 13.90 -2.85 -4.95
C ARG A 50 13.62 -4.27 -5.43
N PHE A 51 13.41 -5.21 -4.52
CA PHE A 51 13.02 -6.58 -4.84
C PHE A 51 11.71 -6.64 -5.61
N ALA A 52 10.64 -6.02 -5.07
CA ALA A 52 9.33 -6.02 -5.71
C ALA A 52 9.37 -5.35 -7.09
N ARG A 53 10.10 -4.23 -7.21
CA ARG A 53 10.33 -3.51 -8.46
C ARG A 53 11.08 -4.37 -9.49
N LYS A 54 12.18 -5.02 -9.10
CA LYS A 54 13.02 -5.86 -9.97
C LYS A 54 12.26 -7.08 -10.49
N MET A 55 11.45 -7.70 -9.65
CA MET A 55 10.60 -8.84 -10.02
C MET A 55 9.49 -8.45 -11.00
N GLY A 56 9.03 -7.21 -10.92
CA GLY A 56 8.08 -6.61 -11.86
C GLY A 56 6.63 -7.03 -11.64
N LYS A 57 5.71 -6.22 -12.20
CA LYS A 57 4.25 -6.33 -11.99
C LYS A 57 3.62 -7.66 -12.45
N LYS A 58 4.34 -8.47 -13.24
CA LYS A 58 3.87 -9.80 -13.65
C LYS A 58 4.07 -10.84 -12.55
N ARG A 59 5.12 -10.69 -11.72
CA ARG A 59 5.49 -11.65 -10.68
C ARG A 59 5.12 -11.19 -9.30
N VAL A 60 5.20 -9.89 -9.04
CA VAL A 60 4.83 -9.30 -7.75
C VAL A 60 3.63 -8.39 -7.95
N LYS A 61 2.54 -8.68 -7.24
CA LYS A 61 1.40 -7.79 -7.05
C LYS A 61 1.54 -7.16 -5.68
N VAL A 62 1.30 -5.87 -5.57
CA VAL A 62 1.36 -5.12 -4.31
C VAL A 62 0.05 -4.37 -4.17
N VAL A 63 -0.44 -4.24 -2.94
CA VAL A 63 -1.37 -3.16 -2.56
C VAL A 63 -0.69 -2.24 -1.55
N LEU A 64 -1.06 -0.97 -1.51
CA LEU A 64 -0.52 -0.02 -0.54
C LEU A 64 -1.16 -0.20 0.84
N GLY A 65 -0.32 -0.24 1.87
CA GLY A 65 -0.71 -0.20 3.28
C GLY A 65 -0.54 1.17 3.94
N ASN A 66 -0.84 1.27 5.23
CA ASN A 66 -0.75 2.54 5.94
C ASN A 66 0.69 3.01 6.15
N HIS A 67 1.64 2.11 6.37
CA HIS A 67 3.05 2.47 6.53
C HIS A 67 3.68 2.86 5.18
N ASP A 68 3.22 2.28 4.06
CA ASP A 68 3.64 2.71 2.73
C ASP A 68 3.19 4.16 2.46
N LEU A 69 1.92 4.49 2.78
CA LEU A 69 1.41 5.85 2.68
C LEU A 69 2.11 6.81 3.64
N HIS A 70 2.49 6.35 4.83
CA HIS A 70 3.23 7.14 5.80
C HIS A 70 4.64 7.52 5.29
N LEU A 71 5.34 6.58 4.64
CA LEU A 71 6.61 6.85 3.97
C LEU A 71 6.44 7.90 2.86
N LEU A 72 5.40 7.78 2.04
CA LEU A 72 5.11 8.78 1.00
C LEU A 72 4.80 10.16 1.61
N ALA A 73 4.05 10.23 2.71
CA ALA A 73 3.77 11.48 3.42
C ALA A 73 5.06 12.16 3.91
N THR A 74 5.96 11.37 4.51
CA THR A 74 7.28 11.85 4.94
C THR A 74 8.11 12.33 3.75
N ALA A 75 8.12 11.59 2.64
CA ALA A 75 8.82 11.99 1.43
C ALA A 75 8.24 13.28 0.81
N ALA A 76 6.96 13.57 1.04
CA ALA A 76 6.27 14.82 0.67
C ALA A 76 6.53 15.98 1.64
N GLY A 77 7.27 15.77 2.73
CA GLY A 77 7.57 16.78 3.74
C GLY A 77 6.53 16.91 4.86
N VAL A 78 5.58 15.98 4.96
CA VAL A 78 4.58 15.96 6.04
C VAL A 78 5.15 15.17 7.23
N ASN A 79 5.88 15.87 8.10
CA ASN A 79 6.65 15.25 9.19
C ASN A 79 5.95 15.29 10.56
N GLU A 80 4.79 15.94 10.67
CA GLU A 80 4.04 16.10 11.93
C GLU A 80 3.63 14.77 12.59
N HIS A 81 3.65 13.68 11.82
CA HIS A 81 3.23 12.35 12.26
C HIS A 81 4.38 11.35 12.39
N GLN A 82 5.63 11.78 12.23
CA GLN A 82 6.80 10.91 12.38
C GLN A 82 6.91 10.38 13.80
N HIS A 83 7.25 9.10 13.93
CA HIS A 83 7.49 8.45 15.20
C HIS A 83 8.97 8.08 15.33
N ARG A 84 9.53 8.17 16.54
CA ARG A 84 10.94 7.81 16.83
C ARG A 84 11.34 6.36 16.47
N MET A 85 10.35 5.52 16.18
CA MET A 85 10.53 4.09 15.90
C MET A 85 10.37 3.80 14.41
N ASP A 86 10.18 4.84 13.59
CA ASP A 86 10.11 4.66 12.16
C ASP A 86 11.51 4.37 11.61
N THR A 87 11.59 3.44 10.65
CA THR A 87 12.85 2.96 10.06
C THR A 87 12.86 3.19 8.55
N MET A 88 12.56 4.43 8.16
CA MET A 88 12.34 4.82 6.77
C MET A 88 13.60 5.39 6.09
N ASP A 89 14.65 5.65 6.86
CA ASP A 89 15.92 6.24 6.39
C ASP A 89 16.55 5.43 5.25
N SER A 90 16.45 4.10 5.30
CA SER A 90 16.92 3.21 4.22
C SER A 90 16.35 3.58 2.84
N VAL A 91 15.14 4.16 2.79
CA VAL A 91 14.50 4.66 1.55
C VAL A 91 14.73 6.15 1.37
N LEU A 92 14.60 6.95 2.42
CA LEU A 92 14.64 8.42 2.35
C LEU A 92 16.04 8.97 2.05
N ASP A 93 17.08 8.26 2.48
CA ASP A 93 18.48 8.65 2.28
C ASP A 93 19.15 7.89 1.13
N ALA A 94 18.40 7.04 0.42
CA ALA A 94 18.94 6.25 -0.68
C ALA A 94 19.25 7.10 -1.93
N ASP A 95 20.32 6.79 -2.64
CA ASP A 95 20.67 7.44 -3.91
C ASP A 95 19.54 7.32 -4.97
N ASP A 96 18.79 6.21 -4.95
CA ASP A 96 17.65 5.94 -5.83
C ASP A 96 16.29 6.31 -5.21
N ARG A 97 16.26 7.12 -4.14
CA ARG A 97 15.05 7.54 -3.40
C ARG A 97 13.90 7.91 -4.33
N ASP A 98 14.13 8.81 -5.28
CA ASP A 98 13.06 9.32 -6.14
C ASP A 98 12.43 8.22 -7.00
N GLU A 99 13.22 7.24 -7.43
CA GLU A 99 12.73 6.06 -8.15
C GLU A 99 11.90 5.16 -7.23
N LEU A 100 12.33 4.96 -5.98
CA LEU A 100 11.63 4.15 -4.99
C LEU A 100 10.28 4.77 -4.63
N ILE A 101 10.25 6.06 -4.32
CA ILE A 101 9.04 6.82 -4.00
C ILE A 101 8.10 6.86 -5.20
N THR A 102 8.62 7.11 -6.40
CA THR A 102 7.82 7.10 -7.63
C THR A 102 7.24 5.71 -7.88
N TRP A 103 8.02 4.64 -7.72
CA TRP A 103 7.50 3.30 -7.90
C TRP A 103 6.41 2.97 -6.88
N LEU A 104 6.62 3.32 -5.61
CA LEU A 104 5.68 3.01 -4.52
C LEU A 104 4.33 3.72 -4.71
N ARG A 105 4.32 5.02 -5.00
CA ARG A 105 3.06 5.78 -5.21
C ARG A 105 2.24 5.30 -6.42
N HIS A 106 2.83 4.52 -7.31
CA HIS A 106 2.15 3.92 -8.47
C HIS A 106 1.60 2.51 -8.20
N GLN A 107 1.74 1.98 -6.99
CA GLN A 107 1.09 0.72 -6.60
C GLN A 107 -0.41 0.94 -6.31
N PRO A 108 -1.27 -0.05 -6.55
CA PRO A 108 -2.70 0.09 -6.33
C PRO A 108 -3.05 0.04 -4.84
N LEU A 109 -4.22 0.54 -4.46
CA LEU A 109 -4.82 0.31 -3.12
C LEU A 109 -5.65 -0.96 -3.06
N PHE A 110 -6.06 -1.47 -4.23
CA PHE A 110 -6.90 -2.64 -4.35
C PHE A 110 -6.53 -3.44 -5.59
N TYR A 111 -6.32 -4.74 -5.42
CA TYR A 111 -6.05 -5.67 -6.51
C TYR A 111 -7.15 -6.73 -6.58
N HIS A 112 -7.58 -7.08 -7.79
CA HIS A 112 -8.52 -8.17 -8.03
C HIS A 112 -8.05 -8.99 -9.21
N ASP A 113 -7.96 -10.30 -9.01
CA ASP A 113 -7.64 -11.26 -10.04
C ASP A 113 -8.94 -11.93 -10.51
N SER A 114 -9.30 -11.74 -11.78
CA SER A 114 -10.56 -12.25 -12.32
C SER A 114 -10.57 -13.76 -12.47
N ASP A 115 -9.40 -14.36 -12.71
CA ASP A 115 -9.28 -15.78 -13.03
C ASP A 115 -9.32 -16.59 -11.74
N LEU A 116 -8.58 -16.14 -10.73
CA LEU A 116 -8.58 -16.74 -9.41
C LEU A 116 -9.79 -16.33 -8.57
N LYS A 117 -10.48 -15.25 -8.93
CA LYS A 117 -11.60 -14.63 -8.18
C LYS A 117 -11.21 -14.18 -6.77
N PHE A 118 -9.93 -13.93 -6.53
CA PHE A 118 -9.43 -13.37 -5.27
C PHE A 118 -9.22 -11.86 -5.39
N SER A 119 -9.35 -11.18 -4.26
CA SER A 119 -9.02 -9.76 -4.14
C SER A 119 -8.05 -9.56 -2.99
N MET A 120 -7.17 -8.58 -3.14
CA MET A 120 -6.23 -8.16 -2.12
C MET A 120 -6.44 -6.69 -1.79
N VAL A 121 -6.43 -6.40 -0.50
CA VAL A 121 -6.51 -5.09 0.14
C VAL A 121 -5.70 -5.18 1.43
N HIS A 122 -5.09 -4.09 1.87
CA HIS A 122 -4.27 -4.10 3.09
C HIS A 122 -5.13 -4.29 4.35
N ALA A 123 -6.14 -3.43 4.54
CA ALA A 123 -7.03 -3.50 5.70
C ALA A 123 -8.34 -4.23 5.38
N GLY A 124 -9.32 -3.53 4.81
CA GLY A 124 -10.61 -4.13 4.52
C GLY A 124 -11.46 -3.30 3.58
N LEU A 125 -12.69 -3.77 3.37
CA LEU A 125 -13.70 -3.08 2.58
C LEU A 125 -14.92 -2.78 3.46
N PRO A 126 -15.53 -1.59 3.32
CA PRO A 126 -16.82 -1.32 3.92
C PRO A 126 -17.86 -2.33 3.39
N PRO A 127 -18.77 -2.84 4.22
CA PRO A 127 -19.78 -3.82 3.80
C PRO A 127 -20.64 -3.34 2.62
N GLN A 128 -20.81 -2.02 2.45
CA GLN A 128 -21.64 -1.46 1.38
C GLN A 128 -20.95 -1.46 -0.01
N TRP A 129 -19.68 -1.86 -0.09
CA TRP A 129 -18.87 -1.85 -1.30
C TRP A 129 -18.78 -3.22 -1.95
N THR A 130 -19.25 -3.31 -3.20
CA THR A 130 -18.93 -4.45 -4.06
C THR A 130 -17.50 -4.35 -4.57
N ILE A 131 -16.91 -5.45 -5.06
CA ILE A 131 -15.58 -5.47 -5.70
C ILE A 131 -15.47 -4.41 -6.80
N LYS A 132 -16.52 -4.24 -7.61
CA LYS A 132 -16.58 -3.19 -8.66
C LYS A 132 -16.52 -1.78 -8.07
N LYS A 133 -17.20 -1.53 -6.93
CA LYS A 133 -17.15 -0.25 -6.22
C LYS A 133 -15.76 -0.04 -5.61
N ALA A 134 -15.23 -1.03 -4.89
CA ALA A 134 -13.89 -0.97 -4.29
C ALA A 134 -12.83 -0.60 -5.35
N ARG A 135 -12.80 -1.29 -6.49
CA ARG A 135 -11.87 -0.96 -7.58
C ARG A 135 -12.02 0.48 -8.09
N LYS A 136 -13.25 1.01 -8.19
CA LYS A 136 -13.48 2.40 -8.58
C LYS A 136 -12.97 3.38 -7.52
N LYS A 137 -13.18 3.09 -6.24
CA LYS A 137 -12.73 3.95 -5.13
C LYS A 137 -11.21 3.97 -5.01
N ALA A 138 -10.57 2.81 -5.14
CA ALA A 138 -9.12 2.72 -5.17
C ALA A 138 -8.53 3.62 -6.27
N LYS A 139 -9.11 3.57 -7.49
CA LYS A 139 -8.70 4.42 -8.61
C LYS A 139 -8.83 5.93 -8.36
N GLU A 140 -9.76 6.37 -7.51
CA GLU A 140 -9.90 7.79 -7.16
C GLU A 140 -8.69 8.29 -6.37
N VAL A 141 -8.22 7.52 -5.39
CA VAL A 141 -7.03 7.88 -4.59
C VAL A 141 -5.74 7.62 -5.37
N GLU A 142 -5.65 6.50 -6.09
CA GLU A 142 -4.50 6.18 -6.94
C GLU A 142 -4.23 7.27 -7.99
N ALA A 143 -5.28 7.86 -8.58
CA ALA A 143 -5.10 8.96 -9.54
C ALA A 143 -4.41 10.18 -8.92
N ILE A 144 -4.70 10.50 -7.65
CA ILE A 144 -4.05 11.60 -6.94
C ILE A 144 -2.61 11.22 -6.57
N LEU A 145 -2.38 10.01 -6.06
CA LEU A 145 -1.03 9.50 -5.74
C LEU A 145 -0.10 9.47 -6.96
N GLN A 146 -0.65 9.25 -8.15
CA GLN A 146 0.09 9.20 -9.42
C GLN A 146 0.21 10.56 -10.11
N SER A 147 -0.54 11.57 -9.69
CA SER A 147 -0.47 12.93 -10.24
C SER A 147 0.80 13.67 -9.81
N ASP A 148 1.03 14.84 -10.39
CA ASP A 148 2.12 15.75 -9.98
C ASP A 148 1.85 16.46 -8.65
N ASN A 149 0.59 16.48 -8.21
CA ASN A 149 0.14 17.13 -6.97
C ASN A 149 -0.02 16.15 -5.80
N TRP A 150 0.61 14.96 -5.90
CA TRP A 150 0.45 13.89 -4.92
C TRP A 150 0.87 14.31 -3.50
N GLN A 151 1.82 15.24 -3.37
CA GLN A 151 2.28 15.76 -2.08
C GLN A 151 1.17 16.51 -1.33
N ASP A 152 0.29 17.22 -2.04
CA ASP A 152 -0.77 18.01 -1.42
C ASP A 152 -1.82 17.13 -0.73
N PHE A 153 -2.07 15.93 -1.30
CA PHE A 153 -2.92 14.93 -0.68
C PHE A 153 -2.48 14.54 0.73
N PHE A 154 -1.17 14.46 0.96
CA PHE A 154 -0.64 14.03 2.26
C PHE A 154 -0.86 15.05 3.38
N LYS A 155 -1.06 16.33 3.05
CA LYS A 155 -1.50 17.36 4.02
C LYS A 155 -2.92 17.11 4.53
N HIS A 156 -3.72 16.36 3.79
CA HIS A 156 -5.13 16.12 4.09
C HIS A 156 -5.46 14.65 4.37
N MET A 157 -4.52 13.72 4.18
CA MET A 157 -4.73 12.28 4.35
C MET A 157 -4.94 11.86 5.81
N TYR A 158 -4.32 12.56 6.77
CA TYR A 158 -4.45 12.22 8.18
C TYR A 158 -5.81 12.63 8.74
N GLY A 159 -6.26 11.90 9.76
CA GLY A 159 -7.58 12.07 10.38
C GLY A 159 -8.49 10.85 10.23
N ASN A 160 -9.44 10.73 11.16
CA ASN A 160 -10.39 9.62 11.23
C ASN A 160 -11.78 9.97 10.70
N GLN A 161 -12.02 11.25 10.37
CA GLN A 161 -13.30 11.74 9.87
C GLN A 161 -13.22 12.05 8.36
N PRO A 162 -14.27 11.76 7.57
CA PRO A 162 -15.54 11.17 7.99
C PRO A 162 -15.41 9.65 8.26
N ASP A 163 -16.30 9.11 9.10
CA ASP A 163 -16.37 7.70 9.49
C ASP A 163 -17.54 6.93 8.82
N ILE A 164 -18.50 7.64 8.21
CA ILE A 164 -19.61 7.07 7.44
C ILE A 164 -19.48 7.34 5.94
N TRP A 165 -19.66 6.31 5.11
CA TRP A 165 -19.68 6.47 3.67
C TRP A 165 -20.94 7.22 3.20
N SER A 166 -20.74 8.31 2.45
CA SER A 166 -21.82 8.98 1.73
C SER A 166 -21.42 9.29 0.29
N LYS A 167 -22.35 9.09 -0.66
CA LYS A 167 -22.15 9.49 -2.06
C LYS A 167 -21.93 10.99 -2.21
N LYS A 168 -22.35 11.79 -1.24
CA LYS A 168 -22.19 13.25 -1.20
C LYS A 168 -20.80 13.70 -0.76
N LEU A 169 -19.95 12.80 -0.24
CA LEU A 169 -18.56 13.12 0.09
C LEU A 169 -17.83 13.53 -1.19
N THR A 170 -17.11 14.65 -1.12
CA THR A 170 -16.29 15.22 -2.19
C THR A 170 -14.92 15.64 -1.63
N GLY A 171 -13.99 15.99 -2.52
CA GLY A 171 -12.68 16.52 -2.15
C GLY A 171 -11.90 15.62 -1.18
N TRP A 172 -11.23 16.25 -0.22
CA TRP A 172 -10.32 15.58 0.70
C TRP A 172 -11.00 14.60 1.65
N ASP A 173 -12.19 14.94 2.17
CA ASP A 173 -12.93 14.05 3.08
C ASP A 173 -13.29 12.72 2.42
N ARG A 174 -13.64 12.78 1.13
CA ARG A 174 -13.90 11.58 0.35
C ARG A 174 -12.65 10.73 0.18
N LEU A 175 -11.54 11.34 -0.21
CA LEU A 175 -10.28 10.61 -0.42
C LEU A 175 -9.77 10.03 0.91
N ARG A 176 -9.86 10.79 2.00
CA ARG A 176 -9.50 10.34 3.35
C ARG A 176 -10.33 9.14 3.79
N TYR A 177 -11.65 9.19 3.62
CA TYR A 177 -12.53 8.03 3.89
C TYR A 177 -12.06 6.79 3.13
N ILE A 178 -11.87 6.94 1.82
CA ILE A 178 -11.47 5.84 0.94
C ILE A 178 -10.11 5.25 1.39
N THR A 179 -9.13 6.11 1.69
CA THR A 179 -7.83 5.71 2.21
C THR A 179 -7.96 4.97 3.54
N ASN A 180 -8.80 5.46 4.47
CA ASN A 180 -9.04 4.81 5.76
C ASN A 180 -9.59 3.41 5.60
N CYS A 181 -10.54 3.23 4.69
CA CYS A 181 -11.08 1.91 4.39
C CYS A 181 -10.00 0.93 3.94
N PHE A 182 -9.21 1.32 2.93
CA PHE A 182 -8.22 0.42 2.35
C PHE A 182 -7.02 0.15 3.24
N THR A 183 -6.64 1.08 4.12
CA THR A 183 -5.36 1.03 4.83
C THR A 183 -5.45 1.00 6.35
N ARG A 184 -6.60 1.32 6.95
CA ARG A 184 -6.72 1.48 8.42
C ARG A 184 -7.96 0.85 9.04
N LEU A 185 -8.85 0.26 8.24
CA LEU A 185 -10.10 -0.32 8.73
C LEU A 185 -9.84 -1.53 9.63
N ARG A 186 -10.48 -1.56 10.81
CA ARG A 186 -10.38 -2.68 11.76
C ARG A 186 -11.74 -3.13 12.27
N TYR A 187 -12.57 -2.18 12.68
CA TYR A 187 -13.90 -2.42 13.23
C TYR A 187 -14.93 -1.62 12.44
N CYS A 188 -16.15 -2.14 12.36
CA CYS A 188 -17.33 -1.45 11.84
C CYS A 188 -18.38 -1.44 12.94
N HIS A 189 -19.11 -0.34 13.05
CA HIS A 189 -20.33 -0.29 13.84
C HIS A 189 -21.49 -0.92 13.05
N GLU A 190 -22.62 -1.17 13.72
CA GLU A 190 -23.79 -1.81 13.13
C GLU A 190 -24.62 -0.88 12.24
N ASP A 191 -24.42 0.45 12.34
CA ASP A 191 -25.22 1.51 11.73
C ASP A 191 -24.89 1.85 10.26
#